data_AF-A0A1M5DUX2-F1
#
_entry.id   AF-A0A1M5DUX2-F1
#
_cell.length_a   1.000
_cell.length_b   1.000
_cell.length_c   1.000
_cell.angle_alpha   90.00
_cell.angle_beta   90.00
_cell.angle_gamma   90.00
#
_symmetry.space_group_name_H-M   'P 1'
#
loop_
_entity.id
_entity.type
_entity.pdbx_description
1 polymer ?
#
loop_
_entity_poly.entity_id
_entity_poly.type
_entity_poly.pdbx_seq_one_letter_code
_entity_poly.pdbx_strand_id
1 'polypeptide(L)'
;MKKLITIFLFITTVFAANAQEQKSEKEKAVALIKEYYSKKDSISDRSVDSQDFVMKNYKNFKIEFSNDNTVMTFSYNYKFEYASITTYVNDHYTFKNKIVVDFSKIENITLKSIDALKNQKQVYLLNFKAKPGYKIEQYTSEKDGKLPEIPKKVEEALVPVSTNCCDDRDYQEINNKIMQTFNELRKLCETN
;
A
#
# COMPACT_ATOMS: atom_id res chain seq x y z
N MET A 1 -47.94 -47.57 -39.07
CA MET A 1 -46.84 -48.18 -38.29
C MET A 1 -45.59 -47.30 -38.41
N LYS A 2 -45.26 -46.55 -37.36
CA LYS A 2 -43.91 -46.07 -36.97
C LYS A 2 -44.05 -45.69 -35.50
N LYS A 3 -43.46 -46.51 -34.62
CA LYS A 3 -43.57 -46.42 -33.17
C LYS A 3 -42.64 -45.32 -32.67
N LEU A 4 -43.19 -44.37 -31.93
CA LEU A 4 -42.47 -43.49 -31.02
C LEU A 4 -41.97 -44.33 -29.86
N ILE A 5 -40.67 -44.22 -29.53
CA ILE A 5 -40.13 -44.66 -28.26
C ILE A 5 -39.51 -43.43 -27.60
N THR A 6 -40.29 -42.80 -26.74
CA THR A 6 -39.79 -42.08 -25.57
C THR A 6 -39.31 -43.12 -24.57
N ILE A 7 -38.17 -42.92 -23.88
CA ILE A 7 -37.99 -43.25 -22.46
C ILE A 7 -36.61 -42.77 -21.94
N PHE A 8 -36.71 -41.90 -20.94
CA PHE A 8 -35.93 -41.70 -19.72
C PHE A 8 -34.50 -41.16 -19.71
N LEU A 9 -34.43 -39.97 -19.09
CA LEU A 9 -33.46 -39.50 -18.09
C LEU A 9 -32.40 -40.51 -17.65
N PHE A 10 -31.15 -40.14 -17.86
CA PHE A 10 -30.14 -40.26 -16.81
C PHE A 10 -29.64 -38.87 -16.44
N ILE A 11 -30.11 -38.41 -15.27
CA ILE A 11 -29.45 -37.40 -14.46
C ILE A 11 -28.06 -37.97 -14.16
N THR A 12 -27.02 -37.38 -14.72
CA THR A 12 -25.67 -37.47 -14.19
C THR A 12 -25.29 -36.07 -13.70
N THR A 13 -25.83 -35.73 -12.53
CA THR A 13 -25.27 -34.73 -11.64
C THR A 13 -23.86 -35.18 -11.26
N VAL A 14 -22.86 -34.79 -12.06
CA VAL A 14 -21.45 -34.89 -11.68
C VAL A 14 -20.98 -33.49 -11.35
N PHE A 15 -21.18 -33.13 -10.08
CA PHE A 15 -20.43 -32.13 -9.32
C PHE A 15 -19.89 -30.91 -10.09
N ALA A 16 -20.76 -29.95 -10.38
CA ALA A 16 -20.37 -28.54 -10.24
C ALA A 16 -20.53 -28.14 -8.75
N ALA A 17 -19.87 -28.87 -7.85
CA ALA A 17 -19.71 -28.43 -6.47
C ALA A 17 -18.63 -27.35 -6.49
N ASN A 18 -19.07 -26.10 -6.60
CA ASN A 18 -18.41 -24.89 -6.13
C ASN A 18 -16.95 -25.05 -5.72
N ALA A 19 -16.04 -25.15 -6.69
CA ALA A 19 -14.70 -24.60 -6.54
C ALA A 19 -14.80 -23.07 -6.65
N GLN A 20 -15.66 -22.46 -5.83
CA GLN A 20 -15.36 -21.13 -5.34
C GLN A 20 -14.23 -21.38 -4.37
N GLU A 21 -13.01 -21.55 -4.91
CA GLU A 21 -11.79 -21.73 -4.13
C GLU A 21 -11.84 -20.68 -3.04
N GLN A 22 -12.06 -21.14 -1.82
CA GLN A 22 -12.04 -20.28 -0.66
C GLN A 22 -10.62 -19.75 -0.61
N LYS A 23 -10.42 -18.54 -1.15
CA LYS A 23 -9.13 -17.85 -1.17
C LYS A 23 -8.48 -18.08 0.18
N SER A 24 -7.23 -18.53 0.18
CA SER A 24 -6.46 -18.65 1.41
C SER A 24 -6.52 -17.32 2.17
N GLU A 25 -6.44 -17.36 3.50
CA GLU A 25 -6.47 -16.12 4.31
C GLU A 25 -5.37 -15.14 3.86
N LYS A 26 -4.25 -15.66 3.33
CA LYS A 26 -3.18 -14.86 2.71
C LYS A 26 -3.68 -14.10 1.48
N GLU A 27 -4.36 -14.77 0.56
CA GLU A 27 -4.93 -14.14 -0.65
C GLU A 27 -6.04 -13.14 -0.33
N LYS A 28 -6.83 -13.39 0.72
CA LYS A 28 -7.84 -12.44 1.19
C LYS A 28 -7.19 -11.16 1.73
N ALA A 29 -6.18 -11.28 2.58
CA ALA A 29 -5.44 -10.13 3.11
C ALA A 29 -4.78 -9.31 1.98
N VAL A 30 -4.16 -9.99 1.01
CA VAL A 30 -3.58 -9.36 -0.19
C VAL A 30 -4.64 -8.64 -1.01
N ALA A 31 -5.81 -9.25 -1.22
CA ALA A 31 -6.89 -8.62 -1.98
C ALA A 31 -7.39 -7.33 -1.30
N LEU A 32 -7.57 -7.34 0.02
CA LEU A 32 -7.96 -6.16 0.80
C LEU A 32 -6.91 -5.05 0.72
N ILE A 33 -5.62 -5.39 0.79
CA ILE A 33 -4.53 -4.43 0.65
C ILE A 33 -4.51 -3.83 -0.77
N LYS A 34 -4.64 -4.65 -1.80
CA LYS A 34 -4.70 -4.18 -3.20
C LYS A 34 -5.89 -3.27 -3.43
N GLU A 35 -7.07 -3.65 -2.93
CA GLU A 35 -8.30 -2.86 -3.03
C GLU A 35 -8.15 -1.49 -2.33
N TYR A 36 -7.50 -1.47 -1.17
CA TYR A 36 -7.24 -0.23 -0.44
C TYR A 36 -6.44 0.77 -1.28
N TYR A 37 -5.34 0.33 -1.88
CA TYR A 37 -4.48 1.21 -2.69
C TYR A 37 -5.03 1.46 -4.09
N SER A 38 -5.86 0.58 -4.66
CA SER A 38 -6.50 0.83 -5.96
C SER A 38 -7.53 1.94 -5.91
N LYS A 39 -8.08 2.24 -4.72
CA LYS A 39 -9.04 3.34 -4.50
C LYS A 39 -8.35 4.66 -4.14
N LYS A 40 -7.01 4.69 -4.08
CA LYS A 40 -6.25 5.89 -3.70
C LYS A 40 -5.42 6.39 -4.88
N ASP A 41 -5.87 7.48 -5.48
CA ASP A 41 -5.10 8.13 -6.55
C ASP A 41 -3.94 8.98 -6.02
N SER A 42 -4.15 9.63 -4.87
CA SER A 42 -3.13 10.44 -4.21
C SER A 42 -3.39 10.64 -2.71
N ILE A 43 -2.33 10.96 -1.98
CA ILE A 43 -2.32 11.42 -0.59
C ILE A 43 -1.54 12.74 -0.59
N SER A 44 -2.23 13.86 -0.44
CA SER A 44 -1.63 15.18 -0.58
C SER A 44 -1.80 16.00 0.69
N ASP A 45 -0.69 16.56 1.17
CA ASP A 45 -0.66 17.65 2.13
C ASP A 45 -0.29 18.96 1.43
N ARG A 46 -1.03 20.00 1.74
CA ARG A 46 -0.83 21.35 1.20
C ARG A 46 -0.97 22.35 2.35
N SER A 47 0.03 23.21 2.46
CA SER A 47 0.03 24.39 3.30
C SER A 47 0.24 25.62 2.44
N VAL A 48 -0.55 26.65 2.70
CA VAL A 48 -0.42 27.98 2.12
C VAL A 48 -0.45 28.93 3.31
N ASP A 49 0.56 29.77 3.46
CA ASP A 49 0.45 30.99 4.24
C ASP A 49 0.53 32.22 3.31
N SER A 50 0.53 33.42 3.88
CA SER A 50 0.47 34.66 3.09
C SER A 50 1.66 34.85 2.15
N GLN A 51 2.74 34.07 2.31
CA GLN A 51 4.00 34.27 1.61
C GLN A 51 4.53 32.99 0.96
N ASP A 52 4.28 31.83 1.57
CA ASP A 52 4.83 30.56 1.16
C ASP A 52 3.73 29.55 0.85
N PHE A 53 3.93 28.83 -0.25
CA PHE A 53 3.18 27.66 -0.66
C PHE A 53 4.07 26.44 -0.54
N VAL A 54 3.57 25.40 0.14
CA VAL A 54 4.26 24.11 0.22
C VAL A 54 3.29 22.97 0.00
N MET A 55 3.62 22.05 -0.90
CA MET A 55 2.83 20.85 -1.17
C MET A 55 3.69 19.60 -1.16
N LYS A 56 3.21 18.58 -0.47
CA LYS A 56 3.78 17.23 -0.39
C LYS A 56 2.73 16.25 -0.90
N ASN A 57 3.01 15.55 -2.00
CA ASN A 57 2.01 14.70 -2.63
C ASN A 57 2.58 13.32 -2.94
N TYR A 58 2.01 12.29 -2.32
CA TYR A 58 2.26 10.89 -2.64
C TYR A 58 1.22 10.42 -3.65
N LYS A 59 1.64 9.93 -4.81
CA LYS A 59 0.72 9.54 -5.89
C LYS A 59 1.25 8.38 -6.70
N ASN A 60 0.42 7.86 -7.59
CA ASN A 60 0.76 6.75 -8.49
C ASN A 60 1.16 5.49 -7.72
N PHE A 61 0.39 5.14 -6.69
CA PHE A 61 0.64 3.92 -5.92
C PHE A 61 0.50 2.70 -6.81
N LYS A 62 1.51 1.84 -6.79
CA LYS A 62 1.48 0.53 -7.43
C LYS A 62 1.94 -0.51 -6.41
N ILE A 63 1.13 -1.54 -6.22
CA ILE A 63 1.41 -2.62 -5.29
C ILE A 63 1.32 -3.97 -5.99
N GLU A 64 2.41 -4.73 -5.89
CA GLU A 64 2.56 -6.05 -6.50
C GLU A 64 3.00 -7.03 -5.41
N PHE A 65 2.56 -8.28 -5.53
CA PHE A 65 2.92 -9.35 -4.60
C PHE A 65 3.53 -10.50 -5.39
N SER A 66 4.46 -11.23 -4.78
CA SER A 66 4.98 -12.50 -5.29
C SER A 66 3.86 -13.54 -5.40
N ASN A 67 4.08 -14.60 -6.18
CA ASN A 67 3.07 -15.63 -6.43
C ASN A 67 2.58 -16.33 -5.15
N ASP A 68 3.47 -16.48 -4.16
CA ASP A 68 3.18 -17.05 -2.84
C ASP A 68 2.73 -16.01 -1.81
N ASN A 69 2.58 -14.75 -2.23
CA ASN A 69 2.17 -13.59 -1.45
C ASN A 69 3.05 -13.28 -0.23
N THR A 70 4.31 -13.76 -0.19
CA THR A 70 5.25 -13.50 0.90
C THR A 70 6.04 -12.20 0.72
N VAL A 71 6.21 -11.75 -0.52
CA VAL A 71 6.95 -10.53 -0.84
C VAL A 71 6.03 -9.51 -1.50
N MET A 72 6.04 -8.28 -1.01
CA MET A 72 5.37 -7.13 -1.59
C MET A 72 6.39 -6.17 -2.20
N THR A 73 6.11 -5.69 -3.41
CA THR A 73 6.74 -4.49 -3.99
C THR A 73 5.74 -3.34 -3.98
N PHE A 74 6.06 -2.28 -3.24
CA PHE A 74 5.26 -1.06 -3.17
C PHE A 74 6.02 0.09 -3.84
N SER A 75 5.43 0.69 -4.87
CA SER A 75 6.02 1.81 -5.61
C SER A 75 5.11 3.03 -5.57
N TYR A 76 5.70 4.22 -5.49
CA TYR A 76 4.97 5.49 -5.51
C TYR A 76 5.87 6.66 -5.93
N ASN A 77 5.25 7.75 -6.35
CA ASN A 77 5.92 9.03 -6.57
C ASN A 77 5.64 9.97 -5.41
N TYR A 78 6.67 10.65 -4.92
CA TYR A 78 6.57 11.74 -3.96
C TYR A 78 6.94 13.05 -4.65
N LYS A 79 5.95 13.90 -4.89
CA LYS A 79 6.11 15.23 -5.47
C LYS A 79 6.20 16.27 -4.36
N PHE A 80 7.21 17.12 -4.42
CA PHE A 80 7.35 18.29 -3.57
C PHE A 80 7.25 19.54 -4.43
N GLU A 81 6.47 20.51 -3.96
CA GLU A 81 6.35 21.83 -4.57
C GLU A 81 6.51 22.88 -3.47
N TYR A 82 7.40 23.83 -3.67
CA TYR A 82 7.61 24.98 -2.81
C TYR A 82 7.66 26.24 -3.66
N ALA A 83 6.88 27.25 -3.29
CA ALA A 83 6.93 28.56 -3.92
C ALA A 83 6.84 29.64 -2.85
N SER A 84 7.72 30.63 -2.90
CA SER A 84 7.74 31.76 -1.96
C SER A 84 7.71 33.08 -2.71
N ILE A 85 6.77 33.95 -2.39
CA ILE A 85 6.69 35.28 -3.01
C ILE A 85 7.69 36.27 -2.39
N THR A 86 8.25 35.97 -1.21
CA THR A 86 9.22 36.84 -0.52
C THR A 86 10.66 36.51 -0.88
N THR A 87 10.98 35.24 -1.02
CA THR A 87 12.34 34.79 -1.38
C THR A 87 12.50 34.54 -2.88
N TYR A 88 11.40 34.58 -3.65
CA TYR A 88 11.35 34.22 -5.08
C TYR A 88 11.88 32.81 -5.40
N VAL A 89 11.96 31.94 -4.38
CA VAL A 89 12.36 30.55 -4.54
C VAL A 89 11.17 29.75 -5.06
N ASN A 90 11.42 28.91 -6.06
CA ASN A 90 10.42 28.08 -6.68
C ASN A 90 10.98 26.69 -7.01
N ASP A 91 10.73 25.72 -6.12
CA ASP A 91 11.27 24.37 -6.21
C ASP A 91 10.16 23.37 -6.50
N HIS A 92 10.33 22.61 -7.59
CA HIS A 92 9.44 21.53 -7.95
C HIS A 92 10.28 20.31 -8.32
N TYR A 93 10.09 19.22 -7.57
CA TYR A 93 10.77 17.97 -7.90
C TYR A 93 9.92 16.76 -7.51
N THR A 94 10.17 15.65 -8.19
CA THR A 94 9.56 14.35 -7.91
C THR A 94 10.62 13.32 -7.55
N PHE A 95 10.38 12.61 -6.46
CA PHE A 95 11.12 11.40 -6.12
C PHE A 95 10.29 10.17 -6.47
N LYS A 96 10.89 9.20 -7.15
CA LYS A 96 10.31 7.86 -7.34
C LYS A 96 10.79 6.98 -6.19
N ASN A 97 9.87 6.23 -5.62
CA ASN A 97 10.14 5.35 -4.49
C ASN A 97 9.65 3.94 -4.81
N LYS A 98 10.43 2.94 -4.37
CA LYS A 98 10.07 1.52 -4.38
C LYS A 98 10.56 0.89 -3.09
N ILE A 99 9.72 0.12 -2.44
CA ILE A 99 10.02 -0.63 -1.22
C ILE A 99 9.68 -2.09 -1.49
N VAL A 100 10.62 -3.00 -1.21
CA VAL A 100 10.40 -4.45 -1.33
C VAL A 100 10.43 -5.06 0.08
N VAL A 101 9.30 -5.62 0.49
CA VAL A 101 9.05 -6.14 1.83
C VAL A 101 8.81 -7.64 1.74
N ASP A 102 9.65 -8.44 2.40
CA ASP A 102 9.40 -9.85 2.65
C ASP A 102 8.75 -10.00 4.03
N PHE A 103 7.47 -10.37 4.05
CA PHE A 103 6.67 -10.43 5.27
C PHE A 103 7.17 -11.46 6.29
N SER A 104 7.86 -12.52 5.85
CA SER A 104 8.46 -13.51 6.77
C SER A 104 9.58 -12.91 7.62
N LYS A 105 10.17 -11.80 7.15
CA LYS A 105 11.30 -11.08 7.76
C LYS A 105 10.88 -9.82 8.51
N ILE A 106 9.59 -9.53 8.62
CA ILE A 106 9.06 -8.37 9.35
C ILE A 106 8.68 -8.77 10.78
N GLU A 107 9.16 -7.99 11.75
CA GLU A 107 8.85 -8.14 13.17
C GLU A 107 7.46 -7.59 13.47
N ASN A 108 7.22 -6.32 13.10
CA ASN A 108 5.94 -5.66 13.30
C ASN A 108 5.69 -4.60 12.23
N ILE A 109 4.41 -4.22 12.12
CA ILE A 109 3.96 -3.13 11.27
C ILE A 109 3.14 -2.20 12.15
N THR A 110 3.59 -0.96 12.33
CA THR A 110 2.95 0.03 13.19
C THR A 110 2.48 1.24 12.40
N LEU A 111 1.52 1.99 12.95
CA LEU A 111 1.13 3.28 12.40
C LEU A 111 2.04 4.37 12.99
N LYS A 112 2.63 5.20 12.12
CA LYS A 112 3.31 6.44 12.49
C LYS A 112 2.55 7.61 11.88
N SER A 113 2.50 8.73 12.59
CA SER A 113 2.10 10.01 12.01
C SER A 113 3.31 10.94 11.97
N ILE A 114 3.38 11.76 10.93
CA ILE A 114 4.29 12.90 10.86
C ILE A 114 3.47 14.17 10.72
N ASP A 115 3.89 15.22 11.41
CA ASP A 115 3.23 16.52 11.34
C ASP A 115 3.29 17.06 9.91
N ALA A 116 2.13 17.47 9.41
CA ALA A 116 2.00 18.21 8.18
C ALA A 116 2.45 19.66 8.36
N LEU A 117 2.67 20.34 7.24
CA LEU A 117 3.37 21.63 7.16
C LEU A 117 2.73 22.79 7.96
N LYS A 118 1.44 22.71 8.34
CA LYS A 118 0.68 23.57 9.29
C LYS A 118 -0.78 23.04 9.43
N ASN A 119 -1.50 23.42 10.49
CA ASN A 119 -2.95 23.15 10.75
C ASN A 119 -3.36 21.73 11.21
N GLN A 120 -2.68 21.13 12.20
CA GLN A 120 -3.07 19.83 12.80
C GLN A 120 -3.30 18.70 11.78
N LYS A 121 -2.78 18.86 10.56
CA LYS A 121 -2.81 17.81 9.55
C LYS A 121 -1.74 16.79 9.90
N GLN A 122 -2.05 15.52 9.69
CA GLN A 122 -1.09 14.44 9.89
C GLN A 122 -1.03 13.57 8.64
N VAL A 123 0.18 13.25 8.21
CA VAL A 123 0.39 12.18 7.23
C VAL A 123 0.59 10.90 8.01
N TYR A 124 -0.29 9.94 7.77
CA TYR A 124 -0.21 8.60 8.36
C TYR A 124 0.56 7.67 7.44
N LEU A 125 1.51 6.96 8.04
CA LEU A 125 2.44 6.05 7.37
C LEU A 125 2.43 4.72 8.12
N LEU A 126 2.46 3.59 7.41
CA LEU A 126 2.81 2.30 7.99
C LEU A 126 4.32 2.18 8.08
N ASN A 127 4.82 1.84 9.26
CA ASN A 127 6.21 1.54 9.54
C ASN A 127 6.42 0.04 9.58
N PHE A 128 7.10 -0.48 8.56
CA PHE A 128 7.50 -1.88 8.49
C PHE A 128 8.87 -2.01 9.14
N LYS A 129 8.97 -2.77 10.24
CA LYS A 129 10.24 -3.01 10.93
C LYS A 129 10.73 -4.43 10.70
N ALA A 130 11.94 -4.58 10.19
CA ALA A 130 12.57 -5.88 9.97
C ALA A 130 12.92 -6.57 11.29
N LYS A 131 12.86 -7.91 11.30
CA LYS A 131 13.43 -8.75 12.36
C LYS A 131 14.94 -8.50 12.47
N PRO A 132 15.54 -8.68 13.67
CA PRO A 132 16.99 -8.57 13.84
C PRO A 132 17.76 -9.42 12.83
N GLY A 133 18.81 -8.84 12.22
CA GLY A 133 19.62 -9.50 11.20
C GLY A 133 19.05 -9.45 9.77
N TYR A 134 17.81 -9.00 9.59
CA TYR A 134 17.19 -8.81 8.28
C TYR A 134 17.13 -7.32 7.91
N LYS A 135 16.95 -7.04 6.61
CA LYS A 135 16.84 -5.69 6.06
C LYS A 135 15.76 -5.63 5.00
N ILE A 136 15.12 -4.47 4.87
CA ILE A 136 14.16 -4.12 3.82
C ILE A 136 14.92 -3.42 2.70
N GLU A 137 14.57 -3.72 1.45
CA GLU A 137 15.14 -3.02 0.30
C GLU A 137 14.32 -1.77 0.00
N GLN A 138 15.00 -0.62 0.02
CA GLN A 138 14.41 0.67 -0.30
C GLN A 138 15.18 1.32 -1.45
N TYR A 139 14.43 1.74 -2.46
CA TYR A 139 14.92 2.45 -3.62
C TYR A 139 14.26 3.83 -3.63
N THR A 140 15.07 4.87 -3.63
CA THR A 140 14.61 6.26 -3.74
C THR A 140 15.47 6.91 -4.83
N SER A 141 14.82 7.50 -5.83
CA SER A 141 15.53 8.21 -6.89
C SER A 141 16.19 9.48 -6.36
N GLU A 142 17.10 10.04 -7.16
CA GLU A 142 17.43 11.46 -7.06
C GLU A 142 16.23 12.33 -7.49
N LYS A 143 16.33 13.66 -7.29
CA LYS A 143 15.30 14.62 -7.73
C LYS A 143 15.07 14.46 -9.24
N ASP A 144 13.84 14.14 -9.62
CA ASP A 144 13.40 13.89 -11.00
C ASP A 144 14.14 12.76 -11.73
N GLY A 145 14.85 11.92 -10.97
CA GLY A 145 15.66 10.83 -11.47
C GLY A 145 14.89 9.53 -11.75
N LYS A 146 15.66 8.51 -12.15
CA LYS A 146 15.20 7.12 -12.18
C LYS A 146 15.46 6.45 -10.82
N LEU A 147 14.76 5.36 -10.54
CA LEU A 147 15.09 4.52 -9.39
C LEU A 147 16.52 3.98 -9.56
N PRO A 148 17.33 3.93 -8.49
CA PRO A 148 18.64 3.31 -8.55
C PRO A 148 18.51 1.81 -8.82
N GLU A 149 19.56 1.21 -9.39
CA GLU A 149 19.62 -0.24 -9.60
C GLU A 149 19.85 -1.00 -8.28
N ILE A 150 20.65 -0.40 -7.38
CA ILE A 150 21.02 -0.99 -6.09
C ILE A 150 20.17 -0.36 -4.99
N PRO A 151 19.46 -1.15 -4.16
CA PRO A 151 18.70 -0.62 -3.04
C PRO A 151 19.60 -0.20 -1.87
N LYS A 152 19.10 0.74 -1.09
CA LYS A 152 19.52 0.89 0.30
C LYS A 152 18.89 -0.23 1.13
N LYS A 153 19.68 -0.86 1.99
CA LYS A 153 19.20 -1.86 2.95
C LYS A 153 18.91 -1.17 4.29
N VAL A 154 17.64 -1.15 4.70
CA VAL A 154 17.16 -0.42 5.88
C VAL A 154 16.50 -1.35 6.89
N GLU A 155 16.44 -0.95 8.16
CA GLU A 155 15.74 -1.70 9.21
C GLU A 155 14.26 -1.38 9.26
N GLU A 156 13.90 -0.15 8.87
CA GLU A 156 12.54 0.34 8.84
C GLU A 156 12.24 1.00 7.50
N ALA A 157 11.04 0.78 6.97
CA ALA A 157 10.54 1.42 5.76
C ALA A 157 9.12 1.95 5.97
N LEU A 158 8.84 3.11 5.37
CA LEU A 158 7.58 3.84 5.54
C LEU A 158 6.73 3.77 4.25
N VAL A 159 5.48 3.37 4.39
CA VAL A 159 4.49 3.34 3.31
C VAL A 159 3.35 4.32 3.63
N PRO A 160 3.02 5.26 2.74
CA PRO A 160 1.97 6.24 2.99
C PRO A 160 0.57 5.61 2.93
N VAL A 161 -0.31 6.06 3.84
CA VAL A 161 -1.65 5.49 4.05
C VAL A 161 -2.74 6.53 3.79
N SER A 162 -2.66 7.64 4.51
CA SER A 162 -3.64 8.71 4.42
C SER A 162 -3.05 10.04 4.90
N THR A 163 -3.74 11.11 4.57
CA THR A 163 -3.58 12.44 5.17
C THR A 163 -4.91 12.80 5.78
N ASN A 164 -4.92 13.32 6.99
CA ASN A 164 -6.14 13.86 7.59
C ASN A 164 -5.93 15.30 8.04
N CYS A 165 -6.96 16.13 7.90
CA CYS A 165 -7.12 17.35 8.69
C CYS A 165 -8.14 17.08 9.78
N CYS A 166 -7.72 17.24 11.04
CA CYS A 166 -8.54 17.08 12.25
C CYS A 166 -8.75 15.62 12.71
N ASP A 167 -9.10 15.43 13.99
CA ASP A 167 -9.43 14.13 14.59
C ASP A 167 -10.78 13.60 14.05
N ASP A 168 -10.74 13.03 12.85
CA ASP A 168 -11.88 12.34 12.26
C ASP A 168 -11.77 10.83 12.54
N ARG A 169 -12.77 10.30 13.26
CA ARG A 169 -12.82 8.90 13.71
C ARG A 169 -12.80 7.93 12.52
N ASP A 170 -13.34 8.34 11.37
CA ASP A 170 -13.43 7.51 10.18
C ASP A 170 -12.02 7.19 9.61
N TYR A 171 -11.09 8.15 9.67
CA TYR A 171 -9.72 7.95 9.20
C TYR A 171 -8.90 7.07 10.14
N GLN A 172 -9.12 7.17 11.46
CA GLN A 172 -8.45 6.28 12.42
C GLN A 172 -8.90 4.83 12.22
N GLU A 173 -10.20 4.59 12.01
CA GLU A 173 -10.71 3.24 11.71
C GLU A 173 -10.09 2.67 10.44
N ILE A 174 -10.06 3.46 9.35
CA ILE A 174 -9.46 3.06 8.08
C ILE A 174 -7.96 2.74 8.24
N ASN A 175 -7.21 3.60 8.93
CA ASN A 175 -5.77 3.41 9.16
C ASN A 175 -5.50 2.17 10.01
N ASN A 176 -6.32 1.93 11.03
CA ASN A 176 -6.20 0.74 11.87
C ASN A 176 -6.55 -0.53 11.10
N LYS A 177 -7.60 -0.50 10.27
CA LYS A 177 -8.00 -1.66 9.47
C LYS A 177 -6.90 -2.07 8.51
N ILE A 178 -6.32 -1.14 7.76
CA ILE A 178 -5.23 -1.47 6.82
C ILE A 178 -3.98 -1.95 7.57
N MET A 179 -3.62 -1.33 8.71
CA MET A 179 -2.52 -1.79 9.56
C MET A 179 -2.74 -3.22 10.07
N GLN A 180 -3.96 -3.55 10.49
CA GLN A 180 -4.33 -4.89 10.94
C GLN A 180 -4.24 -5.91 9.81
N THR A 181 -4.75 -5.60 8.62
CA THR A 181 -4.65 -6.47 7.44
C THR A 181 -3.18 -6.77 7.07
N PHE A 182 -2.31 -5.77 7.13
CA PHE A 182 -0.87 -5.97 6.93
C PHE A 182 -0.23 -6.87 8.00
N ASN A 183 -0.59 -6.68 9.27
CA ASN A 183 -0.10 -7.54 10.36
C ASN A 183 -0.64 -8.97 10.30
N GLU A 184 -1.87 -9.16 9.83
CA GLU A 184 -2.43 -10.47 9.57
C GLU A 184 -1.66 -11.20 8.48
N LEU A 185 -1.43 -10.54 7.33
CA LEU A 185 -0.61 -11.08 6.25
C LEU A 185 0.80 -11.45 6.74
N ARG A 186 1.42 -10.59 7.56
CA ARG A 186 2.71 -10.86 8.21
C ARG A 186 2.67 -12.17 9.00
N LYS A 187 1.71 -12.34 9.90
CA LYS A 187 1.55 -13.56 10.73
C LYS A 187 1.37 -14.80 9.87
N LEU A 188 0.54 -14.74 8.84
CA LEU A 188 0.28 -15.85 7.92
C LEU A 188 1.52 -16.29 7.12
N CYS A 189 2.53 -15.42 7.01
CA CYS A 189 3.82 -15.71 6.38
C CYS A 189 4.88 -16.22 7.38
N GLU A 190 4.59 -16.28 8.69
CA GLU A 190 5.48 -16.88 9.70
C GLU A 190 5.11 -18.33 10.02
N THR A 191 3.86 -18.72 9.76
CA THR A 191 3.28 -20.01 10.14
C THR A 191 3.34 -21.07 9.04
N ASN A 192 3.90 -20.75 7.87
CA ASN A 192 4.06 -21.63 6.71
C ASN A 192 5.52 -21.56 6.23
#